data_AF-A0A1E3LTK5-F1
#
_entry.id   AF-A0A1E3LTK5-F1
#
_cell.length_a   1.000
_cell.length_b   1.000
_cell.length_c   1.000
_cell.angle_alpha   90.00
_cell.angle_beta   90.00
_cell.angle_gamma   90.00
#
_symmetry.space_group_name_H-M   'P 1'
#
loop_
_entity.id
_entity.type
_entity.pdbx_description
1 polymer ?
#
loop_
_entity_poly.entity_id
_entity_poly.type
_entity_poly.pdbx_seq_one_letter_code
_entity_poly.pdbx_strand_id
1 'polypeptide(L)'
;MGHRVLPLVGWAERGGDDAARHGNSVPRFHLTWGTGPGVVAPFERRVREHEANGRIRFAWRHKVERVVLTNGVVTGLSGKILEASGMPRGAETSRKAIGEFEFSGQAVVVASGGIGGNHEMVRKNWPERLGKPPTSMISGVPMHVDGSMVAVLEAAGCKLINRDRMWHYTEGIRDWVPVWKDHGIRILPGPSSMWFDATGKRFAAPNFPGNDTLGTLEAIGKTGYDYSWFVLNQTIIKKEFALSGSEQNLDYTGKNWKLMVSRMLRRETPGPVADFQKHGEDFVVADDLQTLVAGMNRLVKSDLIHLEALERQILARDREIANDFGKDAQVMLIRNARRSRSDRLARVATPHRILDPKHGPLIAVKLNILTRKTLGGFQCDLSGRMFDTDEQIIPGLYAAGEIAGFGGGGMHGYRALEGTFLGGCLFSGRVAGRAAAAAIVYGAGGHGRREEIACSSGLYRSGWRGSGCRDRGSGPRPLCAALQTQPARRVRKFGRPSLVEQGKSDIDAGRPGCEYFGKSPKGTGSAAGKASSSVPNRRAKHRRCDGADPAAET
;
A
#
# COMPACT_ATOMS: atom_id res chain seq x y z
N MET A 1 -7.53 23.91 -14.87
CA MET A 1 -6.87 22.60 -14.64
C MET A 1 -7.67 21.83 -13.61
N GLY A 2 -7.89 20.53 -13.77
CA GLY A 2 -8.56 19.70 -12.75
C GLY A 2 -8.77 18.25 -13.18
N HIS A 3 -8.33 17.32 -12.35
CA HIS A 3 -8.89 15.97 -12.31
C HIS A 3 -10.11 15.96 -11.38
N ARG A 4 -11.02 15.00 -11.51
CA ARG A 4 -12.16 14.84 -10.59
C ARG A 4 -11.87 13.70 -9.62
N VAL A 5 -12.30 13.81 -8.37
CA VAL A 5 -12.21 12.73 -7.37
C VAL A 5 -13.56 12.05 -7.19
N LEU A 6 -13.55 10.78 -6.77
CA LEU A 6 -14.74 10.10 -6.29
C LEU A 6 -15.18 10.67 -4.93
N PRO A 7 -16.49 10.73 -4.63
CA PRO A 7 -16.99 11.23 -3.34
C PRO A 7 -16.72 10.25 -2.18
N LEU A 8 -16.45 8.98 -2.49
CA LEU A 8 -16.15 7.94 -1.51
C LEU A 8 -14.67 8.00 -1.11
N VAL A 9 -14.37 8.60 0.04
CA VAL A 9 -13.01 8.64 0.60
C VAL A 9 -12.68 7.30 1.27
N GLY A 10 -11.54 6.72 0.90
CA GLY A 10 -11.04 5.47 1.46
C GLY A 10 -10.12 5.65 2.67
N TRP A 11 -9.95 4.56 3.42
CA TRP A 11 -9.03 4.45 4.55
C TRP A 11 -8.04 3.32 4.24
N ALA A 12 -7.02 3.62 3.43
CA ALA A 12 -6.20 2.60 2.76
C ALA A 12 -5.21 1.85 3.67
N GLU A 13 -4.80 2.47 4.78
CA GLU A 13 -3.94 1.87 5.80
C GLU A 13 -4.33 2.45 7.16
N ARG A 14 -4.63 1.60 8.14
CA ARG A 14 -5.29 2.02 9.40
C ARG A 14 -4.33 2.22 10.56
N GLY A 15 -3.11 1.70 10.49
CA GLY A 15 -2.33 1.42 11.69
C GLY A 15 -2.85 0.19 12.42
N GLY A 16 -2.41 -0.01 13.67
CA GLY A 16 -2.92 -1.10 14.50
C GLY A 16 -2.28 -1.25 15.89
N ASP A 17 -1.22 -0.49 16.19
CA ASP A 17 -0.60 -0.46 17.53
C ASP A 17 -1.46 0.38 18.52
N ASP A 18 -1.05 1.63 18.78
CA ASP A 18 -1.71 2.59 19.64
C ASP A 18 -2.06 3.89 18.87
N ALA A 19 -2.81 4.79 19.52
CA ALA A 19 -3.33 6.01 18.88
C ALA A 19 -2.27 7.10 18.60
N ALA A 20 -1.01 6.90 19.02
CA ALA A 20 0.11 7.80 18.76
C ALA A 20 1.11 7.25 17.72
N ARG A 21 0.88 6.04 17.20
CA ARG A 21 1.77 5.34 16.26
C ARG A 21 1.30 5.43 14.80
N HIS A 22 1.93 4.63 13.95
CA HIS A 22 1.68 4.56 12.50
C HIS A 22 0.21 4.28 12.17
N GLY A 23 -0.26 4.88 11.07
CA GLY A 23 -1.60 4.70 10.54
C GLY A 23 -2.21 6.02 10.05
N ASN A 24 -3.28 5.93 9.26
CA ASN A 24 -4.11 7.09 8.97
C ASN A 24 -5.15 7.24 10.09
N SER A 25 -5.22 8.39 10.76
CA SER A 25 -6.21 8.66 11.82
C SER A 25 -7.65 8.80 11.31
N VAL A 26 -7.82 9.12 10.03
CA VAL A 26 -9.12 9.30 9.34
C VAL A 26 -9.04 8.84 7.88
N PRO A 27 -10.19 8.55 7.22
CA PRO A 27 -10.22 8.36 5.77
C PRO A 27 -9.71 9.61 5.03
N ARG A 28 -8.65 9.45 4.24
CA ARG A 28 -8.07 10.51 3.38
C ARG A 28 -7.50 9.99 2.05
N PHE A 29 -7.80 8.75 1.68
CA PHE A 29 -7.37 8.16 0.42
C PHE A 29 -8.39 8.50 -0.68
N HIS A 30 -8.09 9.54 -1.46
CA HIS A 30 -8.96 10.00 -2.55
C HIS A 30 -8.63 9.29 -3.86
N LEU A 31 -9.63 8.63 -4.46
CA LEU A 31 -9.50 8.02 -5.79
C LEU A 31 -9.87 9.04 -6.88
N THR A 32 -9.03 9.13 -7.92
CA THR A 32 -9.28 9.98 -9.09
C THR A 32 -10.15 9.27 -10.13
N TRP A 33 -11.11 10.00 -10.70
CA TRP A 33 -11.93 9.56 -11.83
C TRP A 33 -11.09 9.55 -13.12
N GLY A 34 -10.91 8.36 -13.70
CA GLY A 34 -9.87 8.06 -14.68
C GLY A 34 -8.62 7.39 -14.10
N THR A 35 -8.58 7.10 -12.79
CA THR A 35 -7.43 6.54 -12.04
C THR A 35 -6.11 7.27 -12.34
N GLY A 36 -5.00 6.56 -12.52
CA GLY A 36 -3.68 7.14 -12.84
C GLY A 36 -3.69 8.00 -14.12
N PRO A 37 -4.22 7.50 -15.26
CA PRO A 37 -4.40 8.32 -16.47
C PRO A 37 -5.24 9.59 -16.22
N GLY A 38 -6.22 9.53 -15.33
CA GLY A 38 -7.03 10.69 -14.91
C GLY A 38 -6.24 11.76 -14.17
N VAL A 39 -5.21 11.37 -13.41
CA VAL A 39 -4.26 12.29 -12.75
C VAL A 39 -3.29 12.89 -13.76
N VAL A 40 -2.78 12.09 -14.71
CA VAL A 40 -1.72 12.52 -15.65
C VAL A 40 -2.26 13.36 -16.82
N ALA A 41 -3.44 13.04 -17.36
CA ALA A 41 -3.95 13.69 -18.58
C ALA A 41 -4.03 15.24 -18.56
N PRO A 42 -4.32 15.93 -17.43
CA PRO A 42 -4.23 17.39 -17.35
C PRO A 42 -2.82 17.96 -17.50
N PHE A 43 -1.78 17.19 -17.13
CA PHE A 43 -0.38 17.55 -17.37
C PHE A 43 0.01 17.20 -18.80
N GLU A 44 -0.33 15.99 -19.27
CA GLU A 44 -0.02 15.53 -20.63
C GLU A 44 -0.51 16.52 -21.69
N ARG A 45 -1.79 16.93 -21.65
CA ARG A 45 -2.33 17.91 -22.61
C ARG A 45 -1.53 19.20 -22.60
N ARG A 46 -1.20 19.75 -21.43
CA ARG A 46 -0.41 20.97 -21.31
C ARG A 46 1.02 20.83 -21.84
N VAL A 47 1.63 19.66 -21.68
CA VAL A 47 2.97 19.41 -22.24
C VAL A 47 2.90 19.24 -23.77
N ARG A 48 1.84 18.61 -24.32
CA ARG A 48 1.59 18.55 -25.77
C ARG A 48 1.22 19.91 -26.38
N GLU A 49 0.46 20.74 -25.65
CA GLU A 49 0.20 22.14 -26.01
C GLU A 49 1.54 22.92 -26.11
N HIS A 50 2.48 22.69 -25.18
CA HIS A 50 3.81 23.30 -25.25
C HIS A 50 4.73 22.68 -26.31
N GLU A 51 4.59 21.39 -26.62
CA GLU A 51 5.25 20.72 -27.76
C GLU A 51 4.82 21.35 -29.09
N ALA A 52 3.51 21.43 -29.35
CA ALA A 52 2.95 22.01 -30.57
C ALA A 52 3.29 23.50 -30.75
N ASN A 53 3.58 24.22 -29.65
CA ASN A 53 4.04 25.61 -29.67
C ASN A 53 5.58 25.75 -29.61
N GLY A 54 6.35 24.66 -29.84
CA GLY A 54 7.82 24.69 -29.89
C GLY A 54 8.54 24.95 -28.56
N ARG A 55 7.81 24.96 -27.43
CA ARG A 55 8.33 25.29 -26.09
C ARG A 55 8.87 24.07 -25.32
N ILE A 56 8.54 22.86 -25.76
CA ILE A 56 9.05 21.60 -25.22
C ILE A 56 9.39 20.68 -26.39
N ARG A 57 10.53 19.98 -26.31
CA ARG A 57 10.91 18.89 -27.22
C ARG A 57 10.95 17.59 -26.44
N PHE A 58 10.21 16.58 -26.87
CA PHE A 58 10.38 15.23 -26.32
C PHE A 58 11.56 14.53 -26.97
N ALA A 59 12.44 13.96 -26.15
CA ALA A 59 13.55 13.11 -26.58
C ALA A 59 13.19 11.63 -26.35
N TRP A 60 12.20 11.12 -27.09
CA TRP A 60 11.79 9.72 -26.98
C TRP A 60 12.96 8.78 -27.33
N ARG A 61 13.00 7.61 -26.68
CA ARG A 61 14.06 6.58 -26.85
C ARG A 61 15.48 7.05 -26.50
N HIS A 62 15.66 8.21 -25.87
CA HIS A 62 16.96 8.65 -25.35
C HIS A 62 17.16 8.11 -23.93
N LYS A 63 18.23 7.35 -23.70
CA LYS A 63 18.66 6.88 -22.38
C LYS A 63 19.83 7.75 -21.90
N VAL A 64 19.64 8.50 -20.82
CA VAL A 64 20.72 9.23 -20.16
C VAL A 64 21.66 8.25 -19.47
N GLU A 65 22.96 8.44 -19.66
CA GLU A 65 24.03 7.64 -19.04
C GLU A 65 25.11 8.51 -18.36
N ARG A 66 25.10 9.83 -18.60
CA ARG A 66 26.04 10.80 -18.00
C ARG A 66 25.33 12.13 -17.74
N VAL A 67 25.64 12.75 -16.60
CA VAL A 67 25.41 14.19 -16.36
C VAL A 67 26.69 14.93 -16.76
N VAL A 68 26.56 16.02 -17.53
CA VAL A 68 27.72 16.81 -17.98
C VAL A 68 28.02 17.89 -16.93
N LEU A 69 29.26 17.91 -16.45
CA LEU A 69 29.77 18.93 -15.53
C LEU A 69 30.80 19.81 -16.25
N THR A 70 30.81 21.10 -15.91
CA THR A 70 31.81 22.08 -16.34
C THR A 70 32.14 22.97 -15.16
N ASN A 71 33.40 22.98 -14.72
CA ASN A 71 33.86 23.77 -13.56
C ASN A 71 32.99 23.59 -12.30
N GLY A 72 32.58 22.34 -12.01
CA GLY A 72 31.71 21.98 -10.88
C GLY A 72 30.21 22.26 -11.07
N VAL A 73 29.81 22.94 -12.15
CA VAL A 73 28.39 23.21 -12.49
C VAL A 73 27.87 22.10 -13.41
N VAL A 74 26.64 21.63 -13.19
CA VAL A 74 25.94 20.76 -14.15
C VAL A 74 25.42 21.61 -15.32
N THR A 75 25.93 21.31 -16.52
CA THR A 75 25.71 22.09 -17.76
C THR A 75 25.00 21.30 -18.86
N GLY A 76 24.66 20.03 -18.62
CA GLY A 76 23.96 19.19 -19.59
C GLY A 76 23.82 17.73 -19.19
N LEU A 77 23.42 16.90 -20.16
CA LEU A 77 23.30 15.45 -20.02
C LEU A 77 23.55 14.73 -21.35
N SER A 78 24.04 13.50 -21.28
CA SER A 78 24.40 12.68 -22.45
C SER A 78 24.09 11.20 -22.25
N GLY A 79 24.08 10.46 -23.36
CA GLY A 79 23.86 9.01 -23.36
C GLY A 79 23.53 8.47 -24.74
N LYS A 80 22.71 7.42 -24.80
CA LYS A 80 22.42 6.66 -26.03
C LYS A 80 21.04 6.95 -26.60
N ILE A 81 20.95 7.01 -27.92
CA ILE A 81 19.69 6.91 -28.65
C ILE A 81 19.42 5.42 -28.87
N LEU A 82 18.28 4.92 -28.39
CA LEU A 82 17.84 3.54 -28.55
C LEU A 82 17.00 3.41 -29.83
N GLU A 83 17.00 2.23 -30.44
CA GLU A 83 16.18 1.97 -31.64
C GLU A 83 14.67 2.16 -31.36
N ALA A 84 13.89 2.51 -32.38
CA ALA A 84 12.45 2.75 -32.25
C ALA A 84 11.70 1.50 -31.74
N SER A 85 10.58 1.70 -31.04
CA SER A 85 9.76 0.60 -30.54
C SER A 85 8.29 1.00 -30.46
N GLY A 86 7.41 0.19 -31.06
CA GLY A 86 5.95 0.35 -31.02
C GLY A 86 5.26 -0.44 -29.90
N MET A 87 6.03 -0.97 -28.94
CA MET A 87 5.50 -1.81 -27.86
C MET A 87 4.54 -1.04 -26.93
N PRO A 88 3.51 -1.71 -26.37
CA PRO A 88 2.52 -1.07 -25.53
C PRO A 88 3.11 -0.52 -24.22
N ARG A 89 2.47 0.52 -23.67
CA ARG A 89 2.94 1.25 -22.48
C ARG A 89 3.14 0.34 -21.26
N GLY A 90 4.40 0.10 -20.91
CA GLY A 90 4.82 -0.67 -19.74
C GLY A 90 5.44 -2.02 -20.09
N ALA A 91 5.24 -2.50 -21.32
CA ALA A 91 5.92 -3.68 -21.81
C ALA A 91 7.43 -3.44 -22.00
N GLU A 92 8.17 -4.53 -22.11
CA GLU A 92 9.60 -4.47 -22.39
C GLU A 92 9.85 -3.92 -23.81
N THR A 93 10.95 -3.19 -23.96
CA THR A 93 11.37 -2.56 -25.22
C THR A 93 12.86 -2.75 -25.39
N SER A 94 13.33 -2.91 -26.62
CA SER A 94 14.76 -3.05 -26.92
C SER A 94 15.60 -1.97 -26.24
N ARG A 95 16.78 -2.37 -25.75
CA ARG A 95 17.81 -1.48 -25.20
C ARG A 95 19.02 -1.32 -26.12
N LYS A 96 18.93 -1.78 -27.37
CA LYS A 96 19.96 -1.62 -28.40
C LYS A 96 20.12 -0.14 -28.77
N ALA A 97 21.35 0.37 -28.63
CA ALA A 97 21.74 1.70 -29.05
C ALA A 97 21.93 1.75 -30.57
N ILE A 98 21.57 2.89 -31.18
CA ILE A 98 21.75 3.22 -32.60
C ILE A 98 22.47 4.56 -32.82
N GLY A 99 22.85 5.24 -31.75
CA GLY A 99 23.55 6.52 -31.77
C GLY A 99 23.75 7.07 -30.37
N GLU A 100 24.34 8.25 -30.29
CA GLU A 100 24.61 8.97 -29.05
C GLU A 100 23.96 10.36 -29.09
N PHE A 101 23.82 10.98 -27.92
CA PHE A 101 23.39 12.38 -27.82
C PHE A 101 24.08 13.07 -26.65
N GLU A 102 24.22 14.39 -26.77
CA GLU A 102 24.49 15.29 -25.65
C GLU A 102 23.60 16.53 -25.80
N PHE A 103 22.98 16.96 -24.69
CA PHE A 103 22.16 18.17 -24.63
C PHE A 103 22.67 19.07 -23.52
N SER A 104 23.14 20.27 -23.90
CA SER A 104 23.49 21.33 -22.96
C SER A 104 22.23 22.01 -22.41
N GLY A 105 22.29 22.50 -21.17
CA GLY A 105 21.21 23.21 -20.51
C GLY A 105 21.64 23.78 -19.15
N GLN A 106 21.12 24.97 -18.81
CA GLN A 106 21.45 25.69 -17.57
C GLN A 106 20.89 25.05 -16.28
N ALA A 107 20.00 24.07 -16.40
CA ALA A 107 19.54 23.26 -15.28
C ALA A 107 19.08 21.86 -15.75
N VAL A 108 19.32 20.85 -14.93
CA VAL A 108 18.87 19.46 -15.10
C VAL A 108 17.96 19.09 -13.94
N VAL A 109 16.76 18.59 -14.24
CA VAL A 109 15.78 18.11 -13.23
C VAL A 109 15.55 16.61 -13.42
N VAL A 110 16.00 15.80 -12.47
CA VAL A 110 15.89 14.33 -12.55
C VAL A 110 14.61 13.86 -11.86
N ALA A 111 13.78 13.12 -12.59
CA ALA A 111 12.49 12.57 -12.13
C ALA A 111 12.29 11.10 -12.56
N SER A 112 13.35 10.30 -12.49
CA SER A 112 13.46 8.95 -13.09
C SER A 112 12.69 7.83 -12.40
N GLY A 113 12.05 8.08 -11.26
CA GLY A 113 11.52 7.01 -10.39
C GLY A 113 12.61 6.33 -9.55
N GLY A 114 12.24 5.27 -8.83
CA GLY A 114 13.16 4.47 -8.01
C GLY A 114 13.62 3.17 -8.68
N ILE A 115 13.92 2.16 -7.87
CA ILE A 115 14.55 0.89 -8.28
C ILE A 115 13.56 -0.29 -8.40
N GLY A 116 12.24 -0.05 -8.26
CA GLY A 116 11.26 -1.11 -7.96
C GLY A 116 11.14 -2.24 -8.99
N GLY A 117 11.53 -2.01 -10.25
CA GLY A 117 11.53 -3.01 -11.32
C GLY A 117 12.85 -3.79 -11.41
N ASN A 118 13.86 -3.42 -10.62
CA ASN A 118 15.16 -4.06 -10.56
C ASN A 118 15.27 -4.87 -9.25
N HIS A 119 14.83 -6.13 -9.31
CA HIS A 119 14.85 -7.03 -8.15
C HIS A 119 16.27 -7.33 -7.63
N GLU A 120 17.32 -7.16 -8.43
CA GLU A 120 18.71 -7.27 -7.95
C GLU A 120 19.07 -6.08 -7.05
N MET A 121 18.81 -4.85 -7.51
CA MET A 121 19.01 -3.65 -6.69
C MET A 121 18.13 -3.65 -5.44
N VAL A 122 16.90 -4.17 -5.51
CA VAL A 122 16.04 -4.35 -4.33
C VAL A 122 16.67 -5.32 -3.32
N ARG A 123 17.22 -6.46 -3.74
CA ARG A 123 17.91 -7.38 -2.81
C ARG A 123 19.21 -6.78 -2.27
N LYS A 124 20.00 -6.09 -3.11
CA LYS A 124 21.27 -5.45 -2.72
C LYS A 124 21.11 -4.36 -1.66
N ASN A 125 19.97 -3.66 -1.64
CA ASN A 125 19.66 -2.62 -0.66
C ASN A 125 18.65 -3.11 0.39
N TRP A 126 18.41 -4.42 0.50
CA TRP A 126 17.37 -4.95 1.39
C TRP A 126 17.70 -4.67 2.86
N PRO A 127 16.72 -4.27 3.70
CA PRO A 127 17.00 -3.80 5.05
C PRO A 127 17.11 -5.01 5.99
N GLU A 128 18.25 -5.18 6.66
CA GLU A 128 18.50 -6.33 7.57
C GLU A 128 17.40 -6.53 8.63
N ARG A 129 16.83 -5.43 9.14
CA ARG A 129 15.68 -5.40 10.06
C ARG A 129 14.41 -6.10 9.52
N LEU A 130 14.29 -6.30 8.21
CA LEU A 130 13.21 -7.05 7.54
C LEU A 130 13.57 -8.53 7.30
N GLY A 131 14.68 -9.02 7.87
CA GLY A 131 15.18 -10.36 7.64
C GLY A 131 15.91 -10.51 6.31
N LYS A 132 16.01 -11.75 5.82
CA LYS A 132 16.69 -12.05 4.54
C LYS A 132 15.92 -11.45 3.36
N PRO A 133 16.61 -10.99 2.30
CA PRO A 133 15.95 -10.58 1.06
C PRO A 133 15.12 -11.74 0.47
N PRO A 134 13.86 -11.51 0.07
CA PRO A 134 13.00 -12.54 -0.53
C PRO A 134 13.63 -13.23 -1.74
N THR A 135 13.50 -14.56 -1.80
CA THR A 135 13.99 -15.36 -2.94
C THR A 135 13.13 -15.10 -4.16
N SER A 136 11.82 -15.24 -4.04
CA SER A 136 10.81 -14.84 -5.02
C SER A 136 10.25 -13.46 -4.69
N MET A 137 10.05 -12.63 -5.72
CA MET A 137 9.32 -11.37 -5.66
C MET A 137 8.56 -11.18 -6.98
N ILE A 138 7.56 -10.31 -6.96
CA ILE A 138 6.82 -9.88 -8.15
C ILE A 138 6.88 -8.35 -8.25
N SER A 139 6.77 -7.79 -9.46
CA SER A 139 6.99 -6.35 -9.72
C SER A 139 5.70 -5.58 -9.98
N GLY A 140 5.40 -4.63 -9.09
CA GLY A 140 4.30 -3.68 -9.25
C GLY A 140 4.63 -2.46 -10.11
N VAL A 141 5.74 -2.51 -10.84
CA VAL A 141 6.22 -1.48 -11.79
C VAL A 141 6.82 -2.11 -13.05
N PRO A 142 6.71 -1.44 -14.21
CA PRO A 142 7.41 -1.83 -15.43
C PRO A 142 8.93 -1.97 -15.27
N MET A 143 9.52 -2.79 -16.13
CA MET A 143 10.98 -3.03 -16.25
C MET A 143 11.82 -1.77 -16.55
N HIS A 144 11.22 -0.62 -16.82
CA HIS A 144 11.92 0.67 -16.98
C HIS A 144 12.05 1.47 -15.67
N VAL A 145 11.47 1.00 -14.56
CA VAL A 145 11.75 1.52 -13.20
C VAL A 145 12.97 0.77 -12.65
N ASP A 146 14.05 0.84 -13.43
CA ASP A 146 15.24 -0.03 -13.35
C ASP A 146 16.35 0.51 -12.43
N GLY A 147 16.20 1.73 -11.93
CA GLY A 147 17.20 2.39 -11.09
C GLY A 147 18.42 2.93 -11.84
N SER A 148 18.47 2.89 -13.18
CA SER A 148 19.67 3.23 -13.97
C SER A 148 20.29 4.60 -13.65
N MET A 149 19.48 5.63 -13.40
CA MET A 149 19.96 6.96 -13.01
C MET A 149 20.66 7.02 -11.64
N VAL A 150 20.55 6.00 -10.79
CA VAL A 150 21.23 5.96 -9.49
C VAL A 150 22.74 5.95 -9.69
N ALA A 151 23.27 5.02 -10.48
CA ALA A 151 24.71 4.94 -10.76
C ALA A 151 25.23 6.20 -11.49
N VAL A 152 24.42 6.78 -12.39
CA VAL A 152 24.74 8.02 -13.11
C VAL A 152 24.90 9.22 -12.16
N LEU A 153 24.07 9.30 -11.12
CA LEU A 153 24.12 10.37 -10.12
C LEU A 153 25.18 10.13 -9.05
N GLU A 154 25.39 8.90 -8.60
CA GLU A 154 26.52 8.56 -7.71
C GLU A 154 27.86 8.89 -8.39
N ALA A 155 28.01 8.57 -9.68
CA ALA A 155 29.20 8.94 -10.48
C ALA A 155 29.34 10.47 -10.73
N ALA A 156 28.26 11.24 -10.56
CA ALA A 156 28.27 12.70 -10.57
C ALA A 156 28.43 13.31 -9.15
N GLY A 157 28.87 12.52 -8.16
CA GLY A 157 29.12 12.96 -6.78
C GLY A 157 27.88 13.17 -5.92
N CYS A 158 26.68 12.84 -6.41
CA CYS A 158 25.43 13.16 -5.72
C CYS A 158 25.20 12.27 -4.49
N LYS A 159 24.78 12.87 -3.37
CA LYS A 159 24.62 12.18 -2.08
C LYS A 159 23.33 11.37 -1.99
N LEU A 160 23.43 10.07 -2.21
CA LEU A 160 22.33 9.11 -2.00
C LEU A 160 22.22 8.70 -0.53
N ILE A 161 21.10 9.02 0.10
CA ILE A 161 20.79 8.67 1.49
C ILE A 161 19.67 7.63 1.62
N ASN A 162 19.63 6.95 2.77
CA ASN A 162 18.48 6.13 3.20
C ASN A 162 18.16 4.93 2.28
N ARG A 163 19.19 4.27 1.72
CA ARG A 163 19.04 3.14 0.77
C ARG A 163 18.16 1.99 1.28
N ASP A 164 18.19 1.73 2.58
CA ASP A 164 17.45 0.67 3.29
C ASP A 164 15.97 1.02 3.58
N ARG A 165 15.53 2.22 3.19
CA ARG A 165 14.15 2.65 3.43
C ARG A 165 13.29 2.24 2.25
N MET A 166 12.75 1.04 2.31
CA MET A 166 11.92 0.43 1.26
C MET A 166 10.43 0.40 1.63
N TRP A 167 9.58 0.40 0.61
CA TRP A 167 8.13 0.18 0.76
C TRP A 167 7.61 -0.75 -0.32
N HIS A 168 7.33 -1.99 0.07
CA HIS A 168 6.84 -3.06 -0.79
C HIS A 168 5.55 -3.61 -0.19
N TYR A 169 4.63 -4.04 -1.04
CA TYR A 169 3.34 -4.53 -0.56
C TYR A 169 3.42 -6.03 -0.24
N THR A 170 2.67 -6.45 0.77
CA THR A 170 2.60 -7.84 1.22
C THR A 170 1.39 -8.57 0.67
N GLU A 171 0.43 -7.87 0.05
CA GLU A 171 -0.78 -8.43 -0.55
C GLU A 171 -0.67 -8.57 -2.08
N GLY A 172 0.48 -9.06 -2.56
CA GLY A 172 0.79 -9.19 -3.98
C GLY A 172 0.36 -10.52 -4.60
N ILE A 173 -0.27 -10.45 -5.78
CA ILE A 173 -0.59 -11.60 -6.63
C ILE A 173 0.00 -11.41 -8.04
N ARG A 174 0.41 -12.49 -8.70
CA ARG A 174 0.85 -12.47 -10.11
C ARG A 174 -0.32 -12.12 -11.01
N ASP A 175 -0.11 -11.22 -11.98
CA ASP A 175 -1.13 -10.90 -12.98
C ASP A 175 -1.25 -12.06 -13.98
N TRP A 176 -2.50 -12.47 -14.27
CA TRP A 176 -2.80 -13.50 -15.26
C TRP A 176 -2.74 -12.95 -16.70
N VAL A 177 -2.68 -11.63 -16.88
CA VAL A 177 -2.32 -10.96 -18.16
C VAL A 177 -1.09 -10.06 -17.95
N PRO A 178 0.12 -10.63 -17.79
CA PRO A 178 1.32 -9.86 -17.48
C PRO A 178 1.71 -8.93 -18.64
N VAL A 179 1.80 -7.62 -18.36
CA VAL A 179 2.29 -6.62 -19.34
C VAL A 179 3.81 -6.54 -19.36
N TRP A 180 4.47 -6.93 -18.26
CA TRP A 180 5.93 -6.99 -18.12
C TRP A 180 6.34 -8.26 -17.35
N LYS A 181 7.64 -8.59 -17.38
CA LYS A 181 8.19 -9.73 -16.64
C LYS A 181 7.87 -9.62 -15.14
N ASP A 182 7.45 -10.73 -14.54
CA ASP A 182 7.10 -10.83 -13.12
C ASP A 182 5.98 -9.84 -12.69
N HIS A 183 5.08 -9.43 -13.61
CA HIS A 183 4.02 -8.45 -13.32
C HIS A 183 3.15 -8.88 -12.13
N GLY A 184 3.12 -8.03 -11.10
CA GLY A 184 2.34 -8.24 -9.90
C GLY A 184 1.34 -7.11 -9.63
N ILE A 185 0.16 -7.48 -9.18
CA ILE A 185 -0.90 -6.56 -8.77
C ILE A 185 -1.11 -6.65 -7.26
N ARG A 186 -1.39 -5.50 -6.63
CA ARG A 186 -1.74 -5.46 -5.20
C ARG A 186 -3.23 -5.68 -5.03
N ILE A 187 -3.61 -6.57 -4.11
CA ILE A 187 -4.93 -6.55 -3.50
C ILE A 187 -4.99 -5.36 -2.55
N LEU A 188 -6.08 -4.60 -2.57
CA LEU A 188 -6.39 -3.54 -1.60
C LEU A 188 -7.47 -4.06 -0.65
N PRO A 189 -7.13 -4.93 0.32
CA PRO A 189 -8.12 -5.70 1.08
C PRO A 189 -8.99 -4.83 1.98
N GLY A 190 -10.09 -5.44 2.45
CA GLY A 190 -10.75 -5.12 3.71
C GLY A 190 -10.26 -6.05 4.83
N PRO A 191 -10.61 -5.75 6.10
CA PRO A 191 -10.01 -6.40 7.27
C PRO A 191 -10.53 -7.81 7.56
N SER A 192 -11.46 -8.38 6.78
CA SER A 192 -12.17 -9.61 7.16
C SER A 192 -11.42 -10.91 6.87
N SER A 193 -10.52 -10.93 5.88
CA SER A 193 -9.69 -12.10 5.53
C SER A 193 -8.75 -12.48 6.67
N MET A 194 -8.68 -13.75 7.05
CA MET A 194 -7.70 -14.19 8.04
C MET A 194 -6.32 -14.31 7.38
N TRP A 195 -5.29 -13.70 7.98
CA TRP A 195 -3.92 -13.68 7.45
C TRP A 195 -3.03 -14.65 8.23
N PHE A 196 -2.37 -15.54 7.51
CA PHE A 196 -1.44 -16.54 8.04
C PHE A 196 -0.08 -16.40 7.36
N ASP A 197 0.99 -16.79 8.05
CA ASP A 197 2.29 -17.00 7.41
C ASP A 197 2.30 -18.27 6.53
N ALA A 198 3.43 -18.55 5.89
CA ALA A 198 3.63 -19.73 5.04
C ALA A 198 3.35 -21.08 5.73
N THR A 199 3.39 -21.14 7.07
CA THR A 199 3.15 -22.35 7.88
C THR A 199 1.71 -22.47 8.39
N GLY A 200 0.80 -21.60 7.93
CA GLY A 200 -0.59 -21.62 8.38
C GLY A 200 -0.79 -21.14 9.81
N LYS A 201 0.18 -20.42 10.39
CA LYS A 201 0.06 -19.75 11.68
C LYS A 201 -0.43 -18.31 11.46
N ARG A 202 -1.50 -17.93 12.16
CA ARG A 202 -2.16 -16.62 12.02
C ARG A 202 -1.25 -15.51 12.53
N PHE A 203 -1.15 -14.42 11.78
CA PHE A 203 -0.42 -13.25 12.25
C PHE A 203 -1.08 -12.62 13.49
N ALA A 204 -0.25 -12.18 14.44
CA ALA A 204 -0.69 -11.43 15.61
C ALA A 204 -0.99 -9.96 15.24
N ALA A 205 -1.79 -9.29 16.08
CA ALA A 205 -1.94 -7.84 15.99
C ALA A 205 -0.56 -7.14 16.07
N PRO A 206 -0.31 -6.07 15.29
CA PRO A 206 -1.26 -5.32 14.46
C PRO A 206 -1.49 -5.89 13.04
N ASN A 207 -0.83 -6.99 12.66
CA ASN A 207 -0.63 -7.42 11.26
C ASN A 207 -1.88 -8.08 10.64
N PHE A 208 -2.89 -7.26 10.38
CA PHE A 208 -4.15 -7.63 9.73
C PHE A 208 -4.29 -6.89 8.37
N PRO A 209 -5.18 -7.34 7.47
CA PRO A 209 -5.27 -6.77 6.13
C PRO A 209 -5.63 -5.27 6.18
N GLY A 210 -4.79 -4.43 5.58
CA GLY A 210 -4.97 -2.97 5.55
C GLY A 210 -4.57 -2.22 6.84
N ASN A 211 -3.82 -2.84 7.77
CA ASN A 211 -3.35 -2.19 9.00
C ASN A 211 -1.99 -1.49 8.84
N ASP A 212 -0.89 -2.24 8.76
CA ASP A 212 0.48 -1.74 8.64
C ASP A 212 1.26 -2.59 7.63
N THR A 213 1.55 -2.01 6.47
CA THR A 213 2.20 -2.72 5.36
C THR A 213 3.63 -3.13 5.72
N LEU A 214 4.40 -2.23 6.33
CA LEU A 214 5.81 -2.46 6.65
C LEU A 214 5.97 -3.36 7.90
N GLY A 215 5.05 -3.27 8.87
CA GLY A 215 5.00 -4.16 10.03
C GLY A 215 4.69 -5.59 9.61
N THR A 216 3.77 -5.76 8.65
CA THR A 216 3.47 -7.08 8.09
C THR A 216 4.62 -7.61 7.23
N LEU A 217 5.33 -6.74 6.49
CA LEU A 217 6.52 -7.14 5.72
C LEU A 217 7.65 -7.63 6.64
N GLU A 218 7.86 -6.95 7.77
CA GLU A 218 8.78 -7.35 8.83
C GLU A 218 8.34 -8.67 9.50
N ALA A 219 7.04 -8.86 9.72
CA ALA A 219 6.50 -10.10 10.26
C ALA A 219 6.68 -11.30 9.31
N ILE A 220 6.44 -11.12 8.01
CA ILE A 220 6.68 -12.16 6.99
C ILE A 220 8.18 -12.49 6.91
N GLY A 221 9.05 -11.50 6.73
CA GLY A 221 10.49 -11.71 6.59
C GLY A 221 11.14 -12.40 7.80
N LYS A 222 10.63 -12.16 9.02
CA LYS A 222 11.04 -12.87 10.25
C LYS A 222 10.61 -14.35 10.31
N THR A 223 9.70 -14.81 9.46
CA THR A 223 9.39 -16.25 9.33
C THR A 223 10.42 -17.01 8.48
N GLY A 224 11.25 -16.30 7.72
CA GLY A 224 12.18 -16.89 6.75
C GLY A 224 11.57 -17.21 5.38
N TYR A 225 10.26 -17.00 5.20
CA TYR A 225 9.55 -17.21 3.93
C TYR A 225 9.25 -15.89 3.22
N ASP A 226 9.08 -15.95 1.89
CA ASP A 226 8.76 -14.81 1.00
C ASP A 226 7.28 -14.74 0.57
N TYR A 227 6.42 -15.57 1.18
CA TYR A 227 4.99 -15.58 0.94
C TYR A 227 4.17 -15.73 2.23
N SER A 228 2.89 -15.42 2.13
CA SER A 228 1.88 -15.58 3.19
C SER A 228 0.53 -15.96 2.58
N TRP A 229 -0.49 -16.19 3.40
CA TRP A 229 -1.83 -16.60 2.94
C TRP A 229 -2.94 -15.71 3.49
N PHE A 230 -3.84 -15.26 2.63
CA PHE A 230 -5.21 -14.98 3.07
C PHE A 230 -6.03 -16.27 3.00
N VAL A 231 -6.84 -16.53 4.04
CA VAL A 231 -7.97 -17.47 3.98
C VAL A 231 -9.25 -16.67 4.23
N LEU A 232 -10.21 -16.86 3.32
CA LEU A 232 -11.47 -16.14 3.28
C LEU A 232 -12.55 -16.99 2.58
N ASN A 233 -13.66 -16.36 2.20
CA ASN A 233 -14.72 -17.00 1.44
C ASN A 233 -15.26 -16.06 0.35
N GLN A 234 -16.18 -16.57 -0.47
CA GLN A 234 -16.78 -15.84 -1.57
C GLN A 234 -17.48 -14.54 -1.14
N THR A 235 -18.09 -14.47 0.06
CA THR A 235 -18.73 -13.25 0.55
C THR A 235 -17.73 -12.14 0.87
N ILE A 236 -16.58 -12.49 1.43
CA ILE A 236 -15.50 -11.52 1.69
C ILE A 236 -14.90 -11.04 0.37
N ILE A 237 -14.48 -11.95 -0.52
CA ILE A 237 -13.73 -11.57 -1.74
C ILE A 237 -14.56 -10.66 -2.65
N LYS A 238 -15.87 -10.89 -2.76
CA LYS A 238 -16.81 -10.10 -3.58
C LYS A 238 -16.88 -8.62 -3.21
N LYS A 239 -16.56 -8.26 -1.95
CA LYS A 239 -16.70 -6.90 -1.43
C LYS A 239 -15.40 -6.27 -0.94
N GLU A 240 -14.47 -7.09 -0.46
CA GLU A 240 -13.26 -6.61 0.21
C GLU A 240 -12.01 -6.62 -0.70
N PHE A 241 -12.02 -7.33 -1.83
CA PHE A 241 -10.91 -7.29 -2.78
C PHE A 241 -11.16 -6.23 -3.86
N ALA A 242 -10.44 -5.13 -3.79
CA ALA A 242 -10.20 -4.25 -4.94
C ALA A 242 -8.77 -4.49 -5.46
N LEU A 243 -8.56 -4.41 -6.78
CA LEU A 243 -7.25 -4.60 -7.40
C LEU A 243 -6.60 -3.24 -7.74
N SER A 244 -5.29 -3.11 -7.58
CA SER A 244 -4.57 -1.84 -7.79
C SER A 244 -4.47 -1.39 -9.26
N GLY A 245 -4.71 -2.29 -10.20
CA GLY A 245 -4.43 -2.08 -11.62
C GLY A 245 -5.36 -1.06 -12.31
N SER A 246 -4.83 -0.23 -13.21
CA SER A 246 -5.64 0.76 -13.95
C SER A 246 -6.52 0.09 -15.01
N GLU A 247 -5.91 -0.87 -15.68
CA GLU A 247 -6.41 -1.89 -16.59
C GLU A 247 -7.43 -2.84 -15.92
N GLN A 248 -7.28 -3.14 -14.63
CA GLN A 248 -8.28 -3.92 -13.87
C GLN A 248 -9.51 -3.08 -13.47
N ASN A 249 -9.45 -1.74 -13.62
CA ASN A 249 -10.51 -0.80 -13.21
C ASN A 249 -11.07 -0.01 -14.41
N LEU A 250 -11.40 -0.69 -15.51
CA LEU A 250 -11.85 -0.06 -16.77
C LEU A 250 -13.10 0.84 -16.63
N ASP A 251 -13.97 0.60 -15.65
CA ASP A 251 -15.10 1.48 -15.32
C ASP A 251 -14.65 2.84 -14.78
N TYR A 252 -13.73 2.84 -13.81
CA TYR A 252 -13.15 4.06 -13.25
C TYR A 252 -12.17 4.74 -14.22
N THR A 253 -11.30 3.96 -14.88
CA THR A 253 -10.28 4.43 -15.82
C THR A 253 -10.89 4.96 -17.12
N GLY A 254 -11.84 4.22 -17.69
CA GLY A 254 -12.65 4.62 -18.85
C GLY A 254 -13.79 5.59 -18.53
N LYS A 255 -13.96 5.98 -17.26
CA LYS A 255 -14.94 6.98 -16.78
C LYS A 255 -16.41 6.62 -17.12
N ASN A 256 -16.72 5.33 -17.13
CA ASN A 256 -18.01 4.81 -17.56
C ASN A 256 -18.97 4.64 -16.37
N TRP A 257 -19.79 5.67 -16.12
CA TRP A 257 -20.77 5.67 -15.03
C TRP A 257 -21.85 4.57 -15.18
N LYS A 258 -22.21 4.16 -16.40
CA LYS A 258 -23.19 3.09 -16.64
C LYS A 258 -22.64 1.75 -16.19
N LEU A 259 -21.37 1.45 -16.49
CA LEU A 259 -20.70 0.25 -15.97
C LEU A 259 -20.63 0.28 -14.44
N MET A 260 -20.23 1.41 -13.83
CA MET A 260 -20.18 1.56 -12.37
C MET A 260 -21.54 1.26 -11.69
N VAL A 261 -22.65 1.81 -12.21
CA VAL A 261 -24.00 1.54 -11.70
C VAL A 261 -24.40 0.07 -11.91
N SER A 262 -24.11 -0.51 -13.07
CA SER A 262 -24.39 -1.93 -13.33
C SER A 262 -23.62 -2.88 -12.40
N ARG A 263 -22.38 -2.54 -12.03
CA ARG A 263 -21.58 -3.27 -11.03
C ARG A 263 -22.18 -3.16 -9.63
N MET A 264 -22.65 -1.98 -9.22
CA MET A 264 -23.35 -1.78 -7.94
C MET A 264 -24.68 -2.57 -7.82
N LEU A 265 -25.33 -2.89 -8.95
CA LEU A 265 -26.59 -3.61 -8.98
C LEU A 265 -26.45 -5.15 -9.06
N ARG A 266 -25.26 -5.67 -9.39
CA ARG A 266 -24.99 -7.12 -9.49
C ARG A 266 -24.53 -7.69 -8.14
N ARG A 267 -25.04 -8.88 -7.78
CA ARG A 267 -24.57 -9.69 -6.61
C ARG A 267 -23.39 -10.63 -6.95
N GLU A 268 -22.85 -10.47 -8.15
CA GLU A 268 -21.76 -11.26 -8.70
C GLU A 268 -20.41 -10.74 -8.19
N THR A 269 -19.35 -11.53 -8.40
CA THR A 269 -17.98 -11.06 -8.16
C THR A 269 -17.62 -10.00 -9.21
N PRO A 270 -16.97 -8.88 -8.85
CA PRO A 270 -16.51 -7.91 -9.84
C PRO A 270 -15.62 -8.61 -10.88
N GLY A 271 -15.95 -8.52 -12.17
CA GLY A 271 -15.35 -9.30 -13.26
C GLY A 271 -13.85 -9.62 -13.08
N PRO A 272 -12.95 -8.62 -13.00
CA PRO A 272 -11.53 -8.82 -12.77
C PRO A 272 -11.20 -9.73 -11.59
N VAL A 273 -11.87 -9.55 -10.44
CA VAL A 273 -11.68 -10.36 -9.24
C VAL A 273 -12.20 -11.80 -9.44
N ALA A 274 -13.17 -12.02 -10.33
CA ALA A 274 -13.60 -13.35 -10.76
C ALA A 274 -12.61 -13.98 -11.75
N ASP A 275 -12.07 -13.19 -12.68
CA ASP A 275 -11.05 -13.64 -13.64
C ASP A 275 -9.78 -14.09 -12.90
N PHE A 276 -9.34 -13.34 -11.89
CA PHE A 276 -8.25 -13.74 -10.98
C PHE A 276 -8.55 -15.01 -10.18
N GLN A 277 -9.78 -15.21 -9.69
CA GLN A 277 -10.19 -16.45 -9.02
C GLN A 277 -10.20 -17.68 -9.95
N LYS A 278 -10.33 -17.47 -11.27
CA LYS A 278 -10.44 -18.52 -12.28
C LYS A 278 -9.11 -18.84 -12.98
N HIS A 279 -8.26 -17.82 -13.15
CA HIS A 279 -7.04 -17.88 -13.98
C HIS A 279 -5.75 -17.49 -13.24
N GLY A 280 -5.84 -16.92 -12.03
CA GLY A 280 -4.68 -16.51 -11.25
C GLY A 280 -4.03 -17.69 -10.52
N GLU A 281 -2.75 -17.94 -10.79
CA GLU A 281 -1.97 -19.06 -10.23
C GLU A 281 -1.80 -19.02 -8.69
N ASP A 282 -1.99 -17.86 -8.06
CA ASP A 282 -1.92 -17.67 -6.60
C ASP A 282 -3.23 -18.08 -5.87
N PHE A 283 -4.28 -18.51 -6.56
CA PHE A 283 -5.60 -18.80 -5.97
C PHE A 283 -5.88 -20.30 -5.76
N VAL A 284 -6.49 -20.63 -4.62
CA VAL A 284 -7.10 -21.94 -4.33
C VAL A 284 -8.55 -21.70 -3.94
N VAL A 285 -9.49 -22.40 -4.58
CA VAL A 285 -10.92 -22.35 -4.27
C VAL A 285 -11.40 -23.76 -3.96
N ALA A 286 -12.17 -23.94 -2.89
CA ALA A 286 -12.71 -25.23 -2.46
C ALA A 286 -14.01 -25.06 -1.67
N ASP A 287 -14.89 -26.07 -1.71
CA ASP A 287 -16.13 -26.06 -0.93
C ASP A 287 -15.92 -26.42 0.56
N ASP A 288 -14.81 -27.08 0.88
CA ASP A 288 -14.45 -27.52 2.23
C ASP A 288 -12.99 -27.18 2.60
N LEU A 289 -12.66 -27.22 3.90
CA LEU A 289 -11.36 -26.81 4.43
C LEU A 289 -10.24 -27.84 4.20
N GLN A 290 -10.55 -29.13 4.13
CA GLN A 290 -9.57 -30.19 3.87
C GLN A 290 -9.05 -30.10 2.43
N THR A 291 -9.96 -29.95 1.45
CA THR A 291 -9.63 -29.71 0.05
C THR A 291 -8.89 -28.38 -0.12
N LEU A 292 -9.26 -27.32 0.63
CA LEU A 292 -8.55 -26.04 0.62
C LEU A 292 -7.10 -26.19 1.08
N VAL A 293 -6.85 -26.81 2.25
CA VAL A 293 -5.49 -27.02 2.80
C VAL A 293 -4.65 -27.88 1.87
N ALA A 294 -5.22 -28.96 1.32
CA ALA A 294 -4.55 -29.80 0.33
C ALA A 294 -4.21 -29.02 -0.96
N GLY A 295 -5.03 -28.04 -1.35
CA GLY A 295 -4.76 -27.12 -2.45
C GLY A 295 -3.65 -26.11 -2.15
N MET A 296 -3.67 -25.51 -0.95
CA MET A 296 -2.63 -24.56 -0.50
C MET A 296 -1.24 -25.20 -0.53
N ASN A 297 -1.10 -26.36 0.14
CA ASN A 297 0.13 -27.17 0.18
C ASN A 297 0.62 -27.55 -1.24
N ARG A 298 -0.29 -28.02 -2.10
CA ARG A 298 0.01 -28.37 -3.51
C ARG A 298 0.51 -27.18 -4.33
N LEU A 299 -0.06 -25.99 -4.15
CA LEU A 299 0.32 -24.77 -4.87
C LEU A 299 1.77 -24.35 -4.56
N VAL A 300 2.18 -24.42 -3.29
CA VAL A 300 3.56 -24.09 -2.87
C VAL A 300 4.53 -25.27 -2.88
N LYS A 301 4.05 -26.47 -3.24
CA LYS A 301 4.82 -27.74 -3.29
C LYS A 301 5.47 -28.09 -1.95
N SER A 302 4.73 -27.91 -0.85
CA SER A 302 5.14 -28.27 0.51
C SER A 302 3.97 -28.83 1.31
N ASP A 303 4.24 -29.26 2.55
CA ASP A 303 3.28 -29.86 3.49
C ASP A 303 3.10 -29.01 4.78
N LEU A 304 3.57 -27.75 4.75
CA LEU A 304 3.72 -26.86 5.91
C LEU A 304 2.41 -26.49 6.62
N ILE A 305 1.25 -26.68 5.99
CA ILE A 305 -0.06 -26.32 6.55
C ILE A 305 -0.80 -27.59 6.96
N HIS A 306 -1.10 -27.69 8.25
CA HIS A 306 -1.85 -28.81 8.83
C HIS A 306 -3.30 -28.41 9.12
N LEU A 307 -4.24 -29.30 8.79
CA LEU A 307 -5.68 -29.02 8.78
C LEU A 307 -6.22 -28.61 10.16
N GLU A 308 -5.94 -29.39 11.19
CA GLU A 308 -6.44 -29.20 12.55
C GLU A 308 -5.84 -27.95 13.21
N ALA A 309 -4.63 -27.55 12.79
CA ALA A 309 -3.98 -26.32 13.25
C ALA A 309 -4.61 -25.08 12.61
N LEU A 310 -4.90 -25.12 11.30
CA LEU A 310 -5.58 -24.03 10.60
C LEU A 310 -7.04 -23.90 11.05
N GLU A 311 -7.79 -25.00 11.10
CA GLU A 311 -9.19 -25.04 11.51
C GLU A 311 -9.38 -24.47 12.93
N ARG A 312 -8.55 -24.89 13.89
CA ARG A 312 -8.61 -24.42 15.29
C ARG A 312 -8.49 -22.89 15.38
N GLN A 313 -7.67 -22.27 14.55
CA GLN A 313 -7.49 -20.82 14.51
C GLN A 313 -8.71 -20.12 13.88
N ILE A 314 -9.27 -20.68 12.81
CA ILE A 314 -10.47 -20.16 12.15
C ILE A 314 -11.69 -20.27 13.06
N LEU A 315 -11.92 -21.44 13.68
CA LEU A 315 -13.01 -21.67 14.64
C LEU A 315 -12.92 -20.77 15.87
N ALA A 316 -11.72 -20.44 16.35
CA ALA A 316 -11.55 -19.47 17.44
C ALA A 316 -12.07 -18.08 17.06
N ARG A 317 -11.67 -17.56 15.88
CA ARG A 317 -12.14 -16.29 15.31
C ARG A 317 -13.65 -16.30 15.02
N ASP A 318 -14.17 -17.42 14.52
CA ASP A 318 -15.59 -17.58 14.15
C ASP A 318 -16.54 -17.76 15.35
N ARG A 319 -16.01 -18.10 16.53
CA ARG A 319 -16.75 -18.03 17.80
C ARG A 319 -16.90 -16.58 18.27
N GLU A 320 -15.83 -15.79 18.21
CA GLU A 320 -15.83 -14.36 18.59
C GLU A 320 -16.77 -13.50 17.72
N ILE A 321 -16.93 -13.86 16.44
CA ILE A 321 -17.89 -13.21 15.52
C ILE A 321 -19.34 -13.23 16.05
N ALA A 322 -19.74 -14.28 16.78
CA ALA A 322 -21.13 -14.53 17.18
C ALA A 322 -21.57 -13.77 18.46
N ASN A 323 -20.63 -13.15 19.19
CA ASN A 323 -20.91 -12.30 20.34
C ASN A 323 -20.83 -10.83 19.92
N ASP A 324 -21.66 -9.91 20.44
CA ASP A 324 -21.54 -8.48 20.08
C ASP A 324 -20.23 -7.84 20.58
N PHE A 325 -19.72 -8.33 21.71
CA PHE A 325 -18.39 -8.04 22.26
C PHE A 325 -17.36 -9.10 21.82
N GLY A 326 -16.11 -8.97 22.26
CA GLY A 326 -15.03 -9.91 21.95
C GLY A 326 -13.67 -9.37 22.36
N LYS A 327 -12.64 -10.22 22.25
CA LYS A 327 -11.22 -9.94 22.49
C LYS A 327 -10.33 -10.22 21.27
N ASP A 328 -10.85 -10.84 20.22
CA ASP A 328 -10.13 -10.94 18.94
C ASP A 328 -9.98 -9.55 18.30
N ALA A 329 -8.73 -9.05 18.25
CA ALA A 329 -8.41 -7.72 17.74
C ALA A 329 -8.79 -7.51 16.27
N GLN A 330 -8.84 -8.58 15.45
CA GLN A 330 -9.32 -8.48 14.07
C GLN A 330 -10.84 -8.39 14.00
N VAL A 331 -11.57 -9.12 14.86
CA VAL A 331 -13.03 -8.97 14.98
C VAL A 331 -13.40 -7.56 15.46
N MET A 332 -12.66 -7.02 16.44
CA MET A 332 -12.77 -5.61 16.86
C MET A 332 -12.50 -4.64 15.70
N LEU A 333 -11.44 -4.85 14.93
CA LEU A 333 -11.09 -4.06 13.74
C LEU A 333 -12.21 -4.07 12.68
N ILE A 334 -12.76 -5.24 12.35
CA ILE A 334 -13.85 -5.38 11.37
C ILE A 334 -15.10 -4.61 11.85
N ARG A 335 -15.47 -4.76 13.13
CA ARG A 335 -16.61 -4.04 13.72
C ARG A 335 -16.37 -2.52 13.75
N ASN A 336 -15.14 -2.07 14.04
CA ASN A 336 -14.78 -0.65 14.03
C ASN A 336 -14.74 -0.06 12.61
N ALA A 337 -14.17 -0.77 11.63
CA ALA A 337 -14.16 -0.35 10.23
C ALA A 337 -15.59 -0.14 9.70
N ARG A 338 -16.55 -0.97 10.12
CA ARG A 338 -17.98 -0.80 9.78
C ARG A 338 -18.69 0.37 10.49
N ARG A 339 -18.05 1.10 11.40
CA ARG A 339 -18.56 2.40 11.91
C ARG A 339 -18.34 3.52 10.88
N SER A 340 -17.32 3.42 10.03
CA SER A 340 -17.12 4.30 8.88
C SER A 340 -18.20 4.07 7.82
N ARG A 341 -18.88 5.14 7.39
CA ARG A 341 -20.00 5.06 6.44
C ARG A 341 -19.57 4.56 5.07
N SER A 342 -18.40 4.99 4.58
CA SER A 342 -17.86 4.58 3.27
C SER A 342 -17.50 3.09 3.29
N ASP A 343 -16.78 2.65 4.31
CA ASP A 343 -16.35 1.27 4.50
C ASP A 343 -17.55 0.30 4.65
N ARG A 344 -18.51 0.63 5.51
CA ARG A 344 -19.72 -0.19 5.75
C ARG A 344 -20.51 -0.44 4.48
N LEU A 345 -20.69 0.60 3.65
CA LEU A 345 -21.43 0.51 2.39
C LEU A 345 -20.62 -0.24 1.34
N ALA A 346 -19.42 0.24 1.02
CA ALA A 346 -18.74 -0.12 -0.23
C ALA A 346 -17.62 -1.17 -0.10
N ARG A 347 -17.00 -1.35 1.09
CA ARG A 347 -15.66 -1.99 1.16
C ARG A 347 -15.48 -3.07 2.24
N VAL A 348 -16.36 -3.14 3.24
CA VAL A 348 -16.28 -4.15 4.32
C VAL A 348 -17.53 -5.01 4.31
N ALA A 349 -17.34 -6.33 4.31
CA ALA A 349 -18.38 -7.35 4.43
C ALA A 349 -19.15 -7.18 5.74
N THR A 350 -20.37 -7.71 5.81
CA THR A 350 -21.04 -7.89 7.11
C THR A 350 -20.31 -8.99 7.87
N PRO A 351 -20.01 -8.87 9.18
CA PRO A 351 -19.25 -9.87 9.91
C PRO A 351 -20.02 -11.20 9.92
N HIS A 352 -19.35 -12.27 9.54
CA HIS A 352 -19.87 -13.63 9.46
C HIS A 352 -18.73 -14.62 9.66
N ARG A 353 -19.05 -15.88 9.91
CA ARG A 353 -18.07 -16.96 10.07
C ARG A 353 -17.40 -17.28 8.73
N ILE A 354 -16.09 -17.49 8.70
CA ILE A 354 -15.37 -17.97 7.51
C ILE A 354 -15.97 -19.30 7.06
N LEU A 355 -16.19 -20.22 8.01
CA LEU A 355 -16.64 -21.60 7.77
C LEU A 355 -18.18 -21.78 7.75
N ASP A 356 -18.97 -20.73 7.52
CA ASP A 356 -20.41 -20.89 7.23
C ASP A 356 -20.61 -21.14 5.72
N PRO A 357 -21.11 -22.32 5.28
CA PRO A 357 -21.25 -22.65 3.87
C PRO A 357 -22.10 -21.67 3.07
N LYS A 358 -23.02 -20.92 3.71
CA LYS A 358 -23.83 -19.87 3.05
C LYS A 358 -23.00 -18.73 2.46
N HIS A 359 -21.74 -18.61 2.88
CA HIS A 359 -20.81 -17.59 2.45
C HIS A 359 -19.71 -18.13 1.52
N GLY A 360 -19.71 -19.44 1.24
CA GLY A 360 -18.74 -20.16 0.42
C GLY A 360 -18.84 -19.92 -1.09
N PRO A 361 -17.94 -20.53 -1.90
CA PRO A 361 -16.85 -21.43 -1.49
C PRO A 361 -15.79 -20.74 -0.62
N LEU A 362 -14.97 -21.57 0.05
CA LEU A 362 -13.75 -21.12 0.72
C LEU A 362 -12.68 -20.78 -0.31
N ILE A 363 -11.85 -19.80 0.03
CA ILE A 363 -10.80 -19.28 -0.86
C ILE A 363 -9.54 -19.08 -0.03
N ALA A 364 -8.42 -19.58 -0.52
CA ALA A 364 -7.10 -19.23 -0.06
C ALA A 364 -6.33 -18.53 -1.19
N VAL A 365 -5.56 -17.51 -0.83
CA VAL A 365 -4.78 -16.72 -1.79
C VAL A 365 -3.36 -16.62 -1.28
N LYS A 366 -2.42 -17.13 -2.08
CA LYS A 366 -0.98 -16.95 -1.83
C LYS A 366 -0.63 -15.49 -2.10
N LEU A 367 -0.03 -14.85 -1.12
CA LEU A 367 0.42 -13.47 -1.21
C LEU A 367 1.94 -13.45 -1.26
N ASN A 368 2.47 -12.71 -2.22
CA ASN A 368 3.89 -12.62 -2.55
C ASN A 368 4.37 -11.19 -2.26
N ILE A 369 5.67 -11.03 -1.96
CA ILE A 369 6.24 -9.68 -1.80
C ILE A 369 6.27 -8.97 -3.16
N LEU A 370 5.56 -7.84 -3.22
CA LEU A 370 5.36 -7.01 -4.41
C LEU A 370 6.27 -5.78 -4.34
N THR A 371 7.37 -5.81 -5.11
CA THR A 371 8.30 -4.68 -5.18
C THR A 371 7.59 -3.45 -5.74
N ARG A 372 7.85 -2.28 -5.13
CA ARG A 372 7.07 -1.10 -5.47
C ARG A 372 7.73 0.26 -5.38
N LYS A 373 8.38 0.59 -4.25
CA LYS A 373 8.94 1.93 -4.01
C LYS A 373 10.19 1.90 -3.11
N THR A 374 11.12 2.82 -3.34
CA THR A 374 12.13 3.25 -2.35
C THR A 374 11.74 4.59 -1.73
N LEU A 375 11.91 4.72 -0.41
CA LEU A 375 11.63 5.93 0.37
C LEU A 375 12.86 6.82 0.56
N GLY A 376 14.06 6.24 0.50
CA GLY A 376 15.32 6.96 0.33
C GLY A 376 15.51 7.48 -1.09
N GLY A 377 16.63 8.15 -1.32
CA GLY A 377 16.95 8.79 -2.59
C GLY A 377 18.04 9.85 -2.42
N PHE A 378 18.31 10.60 -3.48
CA PHE A 378 19.30 11.67 -3.46
C PHE A 378 18.84 12.81 -2.54
N GLN A 379 19.73 13.23 -1.65
CA GLN A 379 19.50 14.30 -0.69
C GLN A 379 19.30 15.61 -1.44
N CYS A 380 18.23 16.34 -1.11
CA CYS A 380 17.89 17.60 -1.77
C CYS A 380 17.41 18.64 -0.75
N ASP A 381 17.60 19.92 -1.07
CA ASP A 381 17.04 21.02 -0.26
C ASP A 381 15.53 21.21 -0.49
N LEU A 382 14.92 22.15 0.22
CA LEU A 382 13.50 22.51 0.06
C LEU A 382 13.17 23.14 -1.31
N SER A 383 14.17 23.45 -2.14
CA SER A 383 14.03 23.90 -3.53
C SER A 383 14.17 22.74 -4.53
N GLY A 384 14.50 21.54 -4.06
CA GLY A 384 14.78 20.36 -4.90
C GLY A 384 16.18 20.33 -5.51
N ARG A 385 17.12 21.17 -5.07
CA ARG A 385 18.53 21.15 -5.51
C ARG A 385 19.25 19.97 -4.87
N MET A 386 20.04 19.21 -5.63
CA MET A 386 20.78 18.07 -5.10
C MET A 386 22.00 18.51 -4.27
N PHE A 387 22.33 17.70 -3.26
CA PHE A 387 23.58 17.79 -2.52
C PHE A 387 24.64 16.81 -3.07
N ASP A 388 25.91 17.20 -2.99
CA ASP A 388 27.06 16.30 -3.12
C ASP A 388 27.42 15.62 -1.78
N THR A 389 28.41 14.72 -1.81
CA THR A 389 28.89 13.98 -0.63
C THR A 389 29.31 14.90 0.52
N ASP A 390 29.83 16.07 0.20
CA ASP A 390 30.43 17.06 1.11
C ASP A 390 29.40 18.09 1.61
N GLU A 391 28.12 17.79 1.39
CA GLU A 391 26.94 18.58 1.78
C GLU A 391 26.86 19.97 1.14
N GLN A 392 27.53 20.17 -0.01
CA GLN A 392 27.36 21.36 -0.83
C GLN A 392 26.29 21.15 -1.89
N ILE A 393 25.71 22.24 -2.39
CA ILE A 393 24.68 22.21 -3.43
C ILE A 393 25.34 22.13 -4.80
N ILE A 394 25.05 21.07 -5.56
CA ILE A 394 25.54 20.89 -6.93
C ILE A 394 24.83 21.92 -7.83
N PRO A 395 25.54 22.94 -8.38
CA PRO A 395 24.90 23.99 -9.17
C PRO A 395 24.30 23.43 -10.46
N GLY A 396 23.07 23.84 -10.77
CA GLY A 396 22.33 23.38 -11.96
C GLY A 396 21.58 22.06 -11.79
N LEU A 397 21.82 21.27 -10.73
CA LEU A 397 21.23 19.93 -10.58
C LEU A 397 20.08 19.87 -9.56
N TYR A 398 18.95 19.30 -9.99
CA TYR A 398 17.71 19.20 -9.23
C TYR A 398 17.10 17.80 -9.31
N ALA A 399 16.27 17.43 -8.32
CA ALA A 399 15.57 16.15 -8.28
C ALA A 399 14.08 16.28 -7.89
N ALA A 400 13.25 15.33 -8.32
CA ALA A 400 11.83 15.27 -7.98
C ALA A 400 11.28 13.83 -7.94
N GLY A 401 10.30 13.60 -7.06
CA GLY A 401 9.65 12.29 -6.92
C GLY A 401 10.56 11.24 -6.25
N GLU A 402 10.39 9.98 -6.65
CA GLU A 402 10.97 8.82 -5.93
C GLU A 402 12.51 8.83 -5.91
N ILE A 403 13.17 9.26 -6.99
CA ILE A 403 14.64 9.42 -7.04
C ILE A 403 15.17 10.40 -5.96
N ALA A 404 14.31 11.30 -5.50
CA ALA A 404 14.58 12.30 -4.47
C ALA A 404 13.95 11.94 -3.11
N GLY A 405 13.69 10.65 -2.83
CA GLY A 405 13.00 10.20 -1.61
C GLY A 405 11.63 10.85 -1.40
N PHE A 406 10.92 11.11 -2.51
CA PHE A 406 9.67 11.87 -2.63
C PHE A 406 9.74 13.37 -2.26
N GLY A 407 10.92 13.89 -1.91
CA GLY A 407 11.17 15.30 -1.62
C GLY A 407 12.19 15.49 -0.49
N GLY A 408 13.49 15.42 -0.82
CA GLY A 408 14.60 15.65 0.12
C GLY A 408 15.30 14.40 0.65
N GLY A 409 15.12 13.23 0.02
CA GLY A 409 15.81 11.98 0.36
C GLY A 409 15.27 11.25 1.60
N GLY A 410 14.18 11.72 2.22
CA GLY A 410 13.66 11.12 3.45
C GLY A 410 12.25 11.50 3.89
N MET A 411 11.40 12.03 3.00
CA MET A 411 10.06 12.59 3.32
C MET A 411 9.18 11.63 4.16
N HIS A 412 9.31 10.33 3.95
CA HIS A 412 8.49 9.28 4.56
C HIS A 412 9.13 8.61 5.79
N GLY A 413 10.27 9.11 6.28
CA GLY A 413 11.02 8.43 7.34
C GLY A 413 11.35 6.99 6.95
N TYR A 414 11.21 6.05 7.87
CA TYR A 414 11.28 4.59 7.61
C TYR A 414 9.97 3.98 7.12
N ARG A 415 8.83 4.64 7.35
CA ARG A 415 7.49 4.06 7.23
C ARG A 415 6.56 5.10 6.60
N ALA A 416 6.32 4.97 5.31
CA ALA A 416 5.37 5.81 4.60
C ALA A 416 3.93 5.54 5.07
N LEU A 417 3.00 6.43 4.71
CA LEU A 417 1.56 6.22 4.91
C LEU A 417 0.92 5.94 3.54
N GLU A 418 0.17 4.86 3.41
CA GLU A 418 -0.35 4.48 2.09
C GLU A 418 -1.19 5.60 1.45
N GLY A 419 -0.76 6.02 0.27
CA GLY A 419 -1.33 7.13 -0.50
C GLY A 419 -0.52 8.44 -0.51
N THR A 420 0.49 8.64 0.36
CA THR A 420 1.22 9.94 0.39
C THR A 420 2.20 10.15 -0.79
N PHE A 421 2.62 9.07 -1.45
CA PHE A 421 3.62 9.07 -2.52
C PHE A 421 3.33 10.03 -3.69
N LEU A 422 2.07 10.06 -4.16
CA LEU A 422 1.68 10.92 -5.30
C LEU A 422 1.81 12.40 -4.95
N GLY A 423 1.51 12.78 -3.70
CA GLY A 423 1.70 14.15 -3.21
C GLY A 423 3.17 14.55 -3.27
N GLY A 424 4.08 13.70 -2.79
CA GLY A 424 5.52 13.91 -2.88
C GLY A 424 5.99 14.17 -4.32
N CYS A 425 5.61 13.32 -5.28
CA CYS A 425 5.96 13.51 -6.70
C CYS A 425 5.41 14.84 -7.27
N LEU A 426 4.14 15.16 -7.03
CA LEU A 426 3.51 16.37 -7.57
C LEU A 426 4.06 17.66 -6.95
N PHE A 427 4.34 17.67 -5.64
CA PHE A 427 4.85 18.85 -4.95
C PHE A 427 6.34 19.07 -5.20
N SER A 428 7.19 18.04 -5.09
CA SER A 428 8.62 18.16 -5.39
C SER A 428 8.86 18.55 -6.85
N GLY A 429 8.18 17.92 -7.82
CA GLY A 429 8.29 18.29 -9.23
C GLY A 429 7.87 19.73 -9.53
N ARG A 430 6.80 20.21 -8.89
CA ARG A 430 6.36 21.63 -8.99
C ARG A 430 7.37 22.59 -8.37
N VAL A 431 8.06 22.20 -7.30
CA VAL A 431 9.04 23.03 -6.60
C VAL A 431 10.35 23.07 -7.37
N ALA A 432 10.95 21.92 -7.69
CA ALA A 432 12.19 21.81 -8.45
C ALA A 432 12.09 22.51 -9.81
N GLY A 433 11.00 22.31 -10.56
CA GLY A 433 10.78 22.98 -11.84
C GLY A 433 10.62 24.51 -11.74
N ARG A 434 10.15 25.02 -10.59
CA ARG A 434 10.09 26.48 -10.33
C ARG A 434 11.44 27.04 -9.91
N ALA A 435 12.19 26.32 -9.06
CA ALA A 435 13.51 26.72 -8.60
C ALA A 435 14.50 26.77 -9.78
N ALA A 436 14.52 25.73 -10.62
CA ALA A 436 15.33 25.69 -11.84
C ALA A 436 14.99 26.87 -12.79
N ALA A 437 13.71 27.13 -13.05
CA ALA A 437 13.29 28.24 -13.89
C ALA A 437 13.70 29.61 -13.32
N ALA A 438 13.58 29.81 -12.00
CA ALA A 438 14.01 31.06 -11.34
C ALA A 438 15.54 31.25 -11.42
N ALA A 439 16.32 30.19 -11.16
CA ALA A 439 17.78 30.22 -11.24
C ALA A 439 18.27 30.61 -12.65
N ILE A 440 17.59 30.11 -13.70
CA ILE A 440 17.89 30.47 -15.09
C ILE A 440 17.58 31.95 -15.38
N VAL A 441 16.40 32.43 -14.99
CA VAL A 441 15.95 33.81 -15.28
C VAL A 441 16.79 34.85 -14.55
N TYR A 442 17.10 34.64 -13.26
CA TYR A 442 17.87 35.60 -12.47
C TYR A 442 19.39 35.41 -12.57
N GLY A 443 19.88 34.26 -13.04
CA GLY A 443 21.30 34.01 -13.27
C GLY A 443 21.86 34.67 -14.55
N ALA A 444 21.01 35.09 -15.47
CA ALA A 444 21.41 35.61 -16.79
C ALA A 444 21.74 37.11 -16.82
N GLY A 445 21.53 37.86 -15.73
CA GLY A 445 21.91 39.28 -15.68
C GLY A 445 21.57 39.97 -14.36
N GLY A 446 22.60 40.54 -13.70
CA GLY A 446 22.41 41.47 -12.59
C GLY A 446 23.37 41.29 -11.41
N HIS A 447 24.46 42.05 -11.39
CA HIS A 447 25.04 42.52 -10.12
C HIS A 447 24.10 43.59 -9.52
N GLY A 448 22.93 43.16 -9.06
CA GLY A 448 21.81 44.07 -8.77
C GLY A 448 20.92 43.57 -7.64
N ARG A 449 21.27 43.94 -6.40
CA ARG A 449 20.51 43.79 -5.15
C ARG A 449 20.10 42.35 -4.76
N ARG A 450 20.72 41.85 -3.68
CA ARG A 450 20.08 40.84 -2.84
C ARG A 450 18.91 41.51 -2.09
N GLU A 451 17.70 41.39 -2.61
CA GLU A 451 16.52 41.46 -1.74
C GLU A 451 16.33 40.07 -1.12
N GLU A 452 16.28 40.00 0.20
CA GLU A 452 15.99 38.74 0.89
C GLU A 452 14.57 38.31 0.55
N ILE A 453 14.42 37.13 -0.05
CA ILE A 453 13.10 36.49 -0.21
C ILE A 453 12.68 36.00 1.17
N ALA A 454 12.17 36.93 1.98
CA ALA A 454 11.52 36.65 3.25
C ALA A 454 10.39 35.66 2.98
N CYS A 455 10.55 34.43 3.45
CA CYS A 455 9.58 33.36 3.25
C CYS A 455 8.31 33.71 4.03
N SER A 456 7.36 34.37 3.35
CA SER A 456 6.15 34.91 3.96
C SER A 456 5.25 33.77 4.41
N SER A 457 5.33 33.49 5.71
CA SER A 457 4.50 32.52 6.41
C SER A 457 3.04 32.98 6.35
N GLY A 458 2.34 32.47 5.33
CA GLY A 458 0.92 32.72 5.06
C GLY A 458 0.00 32.18 6.15
N LEU A 459 0.04 32.80 7.32
CA LEU A 459 -0.80 32.50 8.45
C LEU A 459 -2.28 32.72 8.07
N TYR A 460 -3.04 31.63 8.13
CA TYR A 460 -4.49 31.67 8.14
C TYR A 460 -4.97 32.52 9.32
N ARG A 461 -5.34 33.78 9.06
CA ARG A 461 -6.14 34.59 9.98
C ARG A 461 -7.59 34.55 9.56
N SER A 462 -8.35 33.64 10.17
CA SER A 462 -9.82 33.74 10.20
C SER A 462 -10.22 35.05 10.86
N GLY A 463 -11.21 35.74 10.30
CA GLY A 463 -11.65 37.04 10.80
C GLY A 463 -12.53 36.91 12.04
N TRP A 464 -12.11 37.56 13.13
CA TRP A 464 -12.97 37.95 14.26
C TRP A 464 -12.67 39.42 14.59
N ARG A 465 -13.70 40.19 14.97
CA ARG A 465 -13.60 41.64 15.22
C ARG A 465 -13.79 41.94 16.71
N GLY A 466 -13.11 42.99 17.19
CA GLY A 466 -13.21 43.52 18.55
C GLY A 466 -12.25 42.82 19.54
N SER A 467 -11.68 43.50 20.52
CA SER A 467 -11.67 44.96 20.79
C SER A 467 -10.40 45.32 21.58
N GLY A 468 -9.83 46.50 21.31
CA GLY A 468 -8.42 46.78 21.57
C GLY A 468 -7.94 46.92 23.02
N CYS A 469 -6.62 46.98 23.19
CA CYS A 469 -5.98 47.94 24.08
C CYS A 469 -4.53 48.27 23.64
N ARG A 470 -3.95 49.29 24.28
CA ARG A 470 -2.80 50.12 23.84
C ARG A 470 -1.41 49.50 24.06
N ASP A 471 -0.40 50.09 23.42
CA ASP A 471 1.03 49.80 23.53
C ASP A 471 1.64 49.93 24.95
N ARG A 472 2.72 49.16 25.19
CA ARG A 472 4.06 49.73 25.51
C ARG A 472 5.19 48.69 25.60
N GLY A 473 6.40 49.10 25.21
CA GLY A 473 7.61 48.87 26.03
C GLY A 473 8.48 47.63 25.80
N SER A 474 9.42 47.73 24.86
CA SER A 474 10.87 47.42 25.01
C SER A 474 11.42 46.68 26.26
N GLY A 475 12.36 45.74 26.05
CA GLY A 475 13.42 45.41 27.04
C GLY A 475 13.77 43.91 27.17
N PRO A 476 15.04 43.48 27.33
CA PRO A 476 15.40 42.04 27.23
C PRO A 476 16.22 41.41 28.38
N ARG A 477 16.17 40.06 28.47
CA ARG A 477 17.11 39.12 29.17
C ARG A 477 17.07 39.09 30.73
N PRO A 478 17.63 38.05 31.40
CA PRO A 478 17.63 36.60 31.10
C PRO A 478 17.43 35.69 32.36
N LEU A 479 17.81 34.41 32.21
CA LEU A 479 18.27 33.42 33.24
C LEU A 479 17.25 32.51 33.97
N CYS A 480 17.82 31.40 34.46
CA CYS A 480 17.17 30.17 34.92
C CYS A 480 16.84 30.17 36.42
N ALA A 481 15.87 29.36 36.87
CA ALA A 481 16.10 28.19 37.74
C ALA A 481 14.80 27.53 38.29
N ALA A 482 14.95 26.26 38.69
CA ALA A 482 14.27 25.52 39.77
C ALA A 482 12.73 25.58 39.98
N LEU A 483 12.11 24.41 39.79
CA LEU A 483 11.26 23.68 40.76
C LEU A 483 10.70 24.45 41.99
N GLN A 484 9.36 24.46 42.13
CA GLN A 484 8.66 23.96 43.33
C GLN A 484 7.16 23.72 43.06
N THR A 485 6.45 23.05 43.98
CA THR A 485 5.15 22.39 43.72
C THR A 485 4.03 22.81 44.69
N GLN A 486 2.80 22.89 44.15
CA GLN A 486 1.50 22.97 44.86
C GLN A 486 1.21 24.26 45.68
N PRO A 487 -0.05 24.49 46.15
CA PRO A 487 -1.31 23.76 45.92
C PRO A 487 -2.44 24.61 45.27
N ALA A 488 -3.55 23.97 44.91
CA ALA A 488 -4.74 24.61 44.32
C ALA A 488 -5.69 25.27 45.36
N ARG A 489 -6.49 26.26 44.92
CA ARG A 489 -7.63 26.82 45.68
C ARG A 489 -8.98 26.39 45.09
N ARG A 490 -9.97 26.17 45.96
CA ARG A 490 -11.33 25.71 45.63
C ARG A 490 -12.27 26.86 45.22
N VAL A 491 -13.31 26.51 44.45
CA VAL A 491 -14.61 27.23 44.43
C VAL A 491 -15.73 26.23 44.84
N ARG A 492 -16.88 26.78 45.26
CA ARG A 492 -18.01 26.10 45.94
C ARG A 492 -19.05 25.51 44.95
N LYS A 493 -20.10 24.76 45.32
CA LYS A 493 -20.36 23.70 46.35
C LYS A 493 -21.88 23.41 46.39
N PHE A 494 -22.31 22.17 46.12
CA PHE A 494 -23.65 21.57 46.41
C PHE A 494 -23.50 20.02 46.45
N GLY A 495 -24.48 19.15 46.74
CA GLY A 495 -25.91 19.37 47.06
C GLY A 495 -26.53 18.56 48.22
N ARG A 496 -25.82 17.57 48.80
CA ARG A 496 -26.18 16.81 50.05
C ARG A 496 -27.25 15.66 49.86
N PRO A 497 -27.54 14.77 50.85
CA PRO A 497 -26.77 13.51 51.03
C PRO A 497 -27.53 12.21 51.48
N SER A 498 -26.82 11.06 51.44
CA SER A 498 -26.80 9.94 52.43
C SER A 498 -25.60 9.03 52.11
N LEU A 499 -24.66 8.63 52.99
CA LEU A 499 -24.75 7.77 54.21
C LEU A 499 -25.29 6.37 53.86
N VAL A 500 -24.64 5.23 54.15
CA VAL A 500 -23.83 4.75 55.32
C VAL A 500 -22.56 4.00 54.79
N GLU A 501 -21.33 4.18 55.29
CA GLU A 501 -20.57 3.40 56.33
C GLU A 501 -20.60 1.84 56.20
N GLN A 502 -19.59 1.02 56.56
CA GLN A 502 -18.27 1.17 57.22
C GLN A 502 -17.33 -0.05 56.88
N GLY A 503 -16.02 0.01 57.19
CA GLY A 503 -15.04 -1.12 57.12
C GLY A 503 -14.32 -1.29 55.76
N LYS A 504 -13.01 -1.58 55.59
CA LYS A 504 -11.92 -2.19 56.41
C LYS A 504 -12.17 -3.65 56.85
N SER A 505 -11.25 -4.62 56.71
CA SER A 505 -9.82 -4.55 56.30
C SER A 505 -9.28 -5.84 55.64
N ASP A 506 -8.32 -5.65 54.73
CA ASP A 506 -7.09 -6.40 54.41
C ASP A 506 -6.79 -7.84 54.94
N ILE A 507 -6.09 -8.59 54.05
CA ILE A 507 -5.03 -9.61 54.27
C ILE A 507 -5.36 -11.14 54.28
N ASP A 508 -4.80 -11.78 53.24
CA ASP A 508 -4.18 -13.11 53.04
C ASP A 508 -4.85 -14.50 52.87
N ALA A 509 -4.16 -15.21 51.98
CA ALA A 509 -3.98 -16.65 51.71
C ALA A 509 -4.87 -17.74 52.36
N GLY A 510 -5.43 -18.62 51.51
CA GLY A 510 -5.97 -19.92 51.91
C GLY A 510 -6.54 -20.79 50.78
N ARG A 511 -5.79 -21.78 50.32
CA ARG A 511 -6.25 -22.99 49.59
C ARG A 511 -5.75 -24.23 50.39
N PRO A 512 -6.30 -25.46 50.22
CA PRO A 512 -7.24 -25.92 49.18
C PRO A 512 -8.47 -26.75 49.67
N GLY A 513 -9.40 -26.98 48.75
CA GLY A 513 -10.00 -28.30 48.49
C GLY A 513 -11.07 -28.89 49.44
N CYS A 514 -12.28 -29.08 48.92
CA CYS A 514 -13.00 -30.38 48.95
C CYS A 514 -14.17 -30.39 47.95
N GLU A 515 -14.68 -31.59 47.66
CA GLU A 515 -15.78 -31.87 46.72
C GLU A 515 -17.14 -31.99 47.44
N TYR A 516 -18.28 -31.86 46.74
CA TYR A 516 -19.26 -32.96 46.53
C TYR A 516 -20.56 -32.53 45.79
N PHE A 517 -20.90 -33.29 44.73
CA PHE A 517 -22.24 -33.65 44.21
C PHE A 517 -23.25 -32.61 43.66
N GLY A 518 -23.88 -32.96 42.52
CA GLY A 518 -24.87 -32.10 41.83
C GLY A 518 -25.77 -32.71 40.74
N LYS A 519 -25.96 -34.04 40.70
CA LYS A 519 -26.99 -34.83 39.94
C LYS A 519 -27.41 -34.39 38.50
N SER A 520 -27.10 -35.22 37.51
CA SER A 520 -27.78 -35.26 36.20
C SER A 520 -29.17 -35.92 36.24
N PRO A 521 -29.99 -35.75 35.18
CA PRO A 521 -30.72 -36.91 34.65
C PRO A 521 -30.66 -37.09 33.12
N LYS A 522 -30.48 -38.36 32.73
CA LYS A 522 -30.85 -39.09 31.50
C LYS A 522 -31.39 -38.32 30.28
N GLY A 523 -30.81 -38.63 29.11
CA GLY A 523 -31.41 -38.44 27.79
C GLY A 523 -30.80 -39.37 26.74
N THR A 524 -31.37 -40.57 26.54
CA THR A 524 -30.88 -41.58 25.60
C THR A 524 -31.84 -41.76 24.42
N GLY A 525 -31.35 -41.54 23.19
CA GLY A 525 -32.11 -41.76 21.97
C GLY A 525 -31.17 -42.02 20.79
N SER A 526 -30.79 -43.27 20.56
CA SER A 526 -30.03 -43.70 19.39
C SER A 526 -30.97 -44.42 18.41
N ALA A 527 -30.89 -44.06 17.13
CA ALA A 527 -31.63 -44.71 16.06
C ALA A 527 -30.64 -45.23 15.01
N ALA A 528 -30.75 -46.51 14.66
CA ALA A 528 -29.81 -47.17 13.76
C ALA A 528 -30.52 -48.10 12.76
N GLY A 529 -30.10 -48.00 11.49
CA GLY A 529 -30.03 -49.11 10.53
C GLY A 529 -31.33 -49.81 10.09
N LYS A 530 -31.79 -49.48 8.87
CA LYS A 530 -32.29 -50.49 7.91
C LYS A 530 -31.73 -50.19 6.51
N ALA A 531 -31.54 -51.22 5.70
CA ALA A 531 -30.91 -51.14 4.38
C ALA A 531 -31.42 -52.21 3.39
N SER A 532 -31.06 -52.03 2.11
CA SER A 532 -31.11 -53.00 1.00
C SER A 532 -32.46 -53.26 0.29
N SER A 533 -32.36 -53.91 -0.88
CA SER A 533 -33.34 -54.08 -1.99
C SER A 533 -33.69 -52.80 -2.77
N SER A 534 -33.73 -52.66 -4.10
CA SER A 534 -33.29 -53.38 -5.34
C SER A 534 -34.33 -53.01 -6.43
N VAL A 535 -34.03 -52.14 -7.41
CA VAL A 535 -33.51 -52.49 -8.77
C VAL A 535 -34.59 -53.03 -9.74
N PRO A 536 -34.68 -52.57 -11.02
CA PRO A 536 -34.44 -51.23 -11.58
C PRO A 536 -35.61 -50.80 -12.53
N ASN A 537 -35.42 -49.82 -13.43
CA ASN A 537 -36.17 -49.79 -14.70
C ASN A 537 -35.29 -49.31 -15.86
N ARG A 538 -35.47 -49.89 -17.06
CA ARG A 538 -34.68 -49.61 -18.27
C ARG A 538 -35.50 -48.82 -19.29
N ARG A 539 -34.91 -47.76 -19.87
CA ARG A 539 -35.10 -47.41 -21.28
C ARG A 539 -33.76 -47.06 -21.92
N ALA A 540 -33.64 -47.32 -23.22
CA ALA A 540 -32.40 -47.23 -23.98
C ALA A 540 -32.68 -46.61 -25.37
N LYS A 541 -31.64 -46.60 -26.23
CA LYS A 541 -31.46 -45.83 -27.49
C LYS A 541 -30.90 -44.42 -27.21
N HIS A 542 -29.94 -43.89 -27.98
CA HIS A 542 -29.36 -44.35 -29.26
C HIS A 542 -27.84 -44.59 -29.21
N ARG A 543 -27.33 -45.38 -30.18
CA ARG A 543 -25.91 -45.46 -30.57
C ARG A 543 -25.63 -44.55 -31.78
N ARG A 544 -24.44 -43.95 -31.80
CA ARG A 544 -23.49 -43.69 -32.91
C ARG A 544 -22.17 -43.29 -32.19
N CYS A 545 -20.95 -43.79 -32.47
CA CYS A 545 -20.25 -44.17 -33.71
C CYS A 545 -20.00 -42.98 -34.64
N ASP A 546 -18.79 -42.51 -34.95
CA ASP A 546 -17.39 -42.75 -34.46
C ASP A 546 -16.63 -41.39 -34.67
N GLY A 547 -15.34 -41.14 -34.38
CA GLY A 547 -14.18 -41.91 -33.89
C GLY A 547 -12.88 -41.05 -33.99
N ALA A 548 -11.70 -41.68 -33.92
CA ALA A 548 -10.35 -41.17 -34.27
C ALA A 548 -9.71 -39.96 -33.50
N ASP A 549 -8.56 -40.26 -32.87
CA ASP A 549 -7.39 -39.38 -32.63
C ASP A 549 -6.60 -39.24 -33.99
N PRO A 550 -5.52 -38.41 -34.18
CA PRO A 550 -4.76 -37.63 -33.21
C PRO A 550 -4.21 -36.24 -33.67
N ALA A 551 -3.38 -35.64 -32.80
CA ALA A 551 -2.16 -34.86 -33.10
C ALA A 551 -2.20 -33.35 -33.52
N ALA A 552 -1.51 -32.56 -32.67
CA ALA A 552 -0.45 -31.59 -32.98
C ALA A 552 -0.72 -30.23 -33.69
N GLU A 553 0.25 -29.32 -33.47
CA GLU A 553 0.52 -28.03 -34.15
C GLU A 553 -0.56 -26.94 -34.14
N THR A 554 -0.56 -26.09 -33.10
CA THR A 554 -0.04 -24.69 -33.21
C THR A 554 0.17 -24.04 -31.84
#